data_AF-A0A1N6UC74-F1
#
_entry.id   AF-A0A1N6UC74-F1
#
_cell.length_a   1.000
_cell.length_b   1.000
_cell.length_c   1.000
_cell.angle_alpha   90.00
_cell.angle_beta   90.00
_cell.angle_gamma   90.00
#
_symmetry.space_group_name_H-M   'P 1'
#
loop_
_entity.id
_entity.type
_entity.pdbx_description
1 polymer ?
#
loop_
_entity_poly.entity_id
_entity_poly.type
_entity_poly.pdbx_seq_one_letter_code
_entity_poly.pdbx_strand_id
1 'polypeptide(L)'
;MLYELKLYFTFALLLRKLIFMMYTSNDILPINKRNRRSIFLAGNMDHKQKGSWSAKVIAEFGTHDIFDPTHTHYHELNAAQMKQHIKWQLAALQQSDFILLNFLKNSKSPISFVALRKCIKWNSPMIICPKEIYISSDVHTHCKQYNTPIFSNIKEA
;
A
#
# COMPACT_ATOMS: atom_id res chain seq x y z
N MET A 1 20.09 -38.74 5.81
CA MET A 1 18.67 -38.72 5.38
C MET A 1 17.78 -37.86 6.28
N LEU A 2 17.76 -38.07 7.60
CA LEU A 2 16.97 -37.25 8.56
C LEU A 2 17.37 -35.77 8.64
N TYR A 3 18.66 -35.44 8.47
CA TYR A 3 19.15 -34.06 8.48
C TYR A 3 18.75 -33.25 7.24
N GLU A 4 18.84 -33.87 6.06
CA GLU A 4 18.37 -33.31 4.78
C GLU A 4 16.86 -33.00 4.83
N LEU A 5 16.06 -33.92 5.38
CA LEU A 5 14.61 -33.74 5.51
C LEU A 5 14.25 -32.61 6.49
N LYS A 6 14.98 -32.48 7.60
CA LYS A 6 14.83 -31.36 8.55
C LYS A 6 15.22 -30.03 7.91
N LEU A 7 16.35 -29.98 7.20
CA LEU A 7 16.82 -28.78 6.52
C LEU A 7 15.80 -28.32 5.46
N TYR A 8 15.29 -29.22 4.63
CA TYR A 8 14.25 -28.93 3.65
C TYR A 8 12.96 -28.43 4.30
N PHE A 9 12.53 -29.05 5.41
CA PHE A 9 11.32 -28.65 6.13
C PHE A 9 11.49 -27.27 6.78
N THR A 10 12.66 -26.98 7.35
CA THR A 10 13.01 -25.67 7.90
C THR A 10 13.12 -24.61 6.81
N PHE A 11 13.70 -24.93 5.65
CA PHE A 11 13.81 -24.05 4.49
C PHE A 11 12.45 -23.75 3.88
N ALA A 12 11.57 -24.75 3.76
CA ALA A 12 10.18 -24.58 3.31
C ALA A 12 9.34 -23.75 4.31
N LEU A 13 9.58 -23.89 5.61
CA LEU A 13 8.96 -23.04 6.64
C LEU A 13 9.48 -21.59 6.58
N LEU A 14 10.78 -21.40 6.32
CA LEU A 14 11.41 -20.10 6.11
C LEU A 14 10.88 -19.42 4.85
N LEU A 15 10.76 -20.15 3.74
CA LEU A 15 10.14 -19.67 2.51
C LEU A 15 8.67 -19.30 2.73
N ARG A 16 7.92 -20.08 3.52
CA ARG A 16 6.53 -19.72 3.91
C ARG A 16 6.44 -18.44 4.74
N LYS A 17 7.45 -18.09 5.54
CA LYS A 17 7.53 -16.80 6.25
C LYS A 17 7.88 -15.63 5.32
N LEU A 18 8.53 -15.89 4.20
CA LEU A 18 8.99 -14.86 3.24
C LEU A 18 7.99 -14.55 2.12
N ILE A 19 6.89 -15.28 2.00
CA ILE A 19 5.87 -14.99 0.98
C ILE A 19 4.96 -13.88 1.53
N PHE A 20 5.13 -12.64 1.06
CA PHE A 20 4.09 -11.63 1.15
C PHE A 20 2.91 -12.01 0.25
N MET A 21 1.71 -11.53 0.61
CA MET A 21 0.54 -11.71 -0.21
C MET A 21 0.07 -10.35 -0.73
N MET A 22 -0.22 -10.26 -2.03
CA MET A 22 -0.71 -9.06 -2.68
C MET A 22 -2.20 -9.23 -2.96
N TYR A 23 -2.98 -8.22 -2.58
CA TYR A 23 -4.43 -8.20 -2.76
C TYR A 23 -4.83 -6.97 -3.57
N THR A 24 -5.81 -7.16 -4.44
CA THR A 24 -6.42 -6.15 -5.30
C THR A 24 -7.93 -6.16 -5.10
N SER A 25 -8.67 -5.26 -5.76
CA SER A 25 -10.13 -5.21 -5.62
C SER A 25 -10.89 -6.45 -6.12
N ASN A 26 -10.20 -7.40 -6.77
CA ASN A 26 -10.76 -8.69 -7.16
C ASN A 26 -10.58 -9.75 -6.06
N ASP A 27 -9.79 -9.46 -5.04
CA ASP A 27 -9.47 -10.37 -3.94
C ASP A 27 -10.31 -10.05 -2.70
N ILE A 28 -10.62 -11.10 -1.92
CA ILE A 28 -11.21 -10.94 -0.59
C ILE A 28 -10.08 -10.51 0.35
N LEU A 29 -10.30 -9.41 1.08
CA LEU A 29 -9.33 -8.93 2.07
C LEU A 29 -9.09 -10.01 3.14
N PRO A 30 -7.82 -10.20 3.56
CA PRO A 30 -7.51 -11.22 4.53
C PRO A 30 -8.14 -10.86 5.86
N ILE A 31 -8.77 -11.80 6.56
CA ILE A 31 -9.09 -11.59 7.98
C ILE A 31 -7.75 -11.60 8.70
N ASN A 32 -7.44 -10.57 9.51
CA ASN A 32 -6.13 -10.32 10.12
C ASN A 32 -5.71 -11.47 11.08
N LYS A 33 -5.30 -12.61 10.52
CA LYS A 33 -5.09 -13.90 11.20
C LYS A 33 -3.62 -14.30 11.29
N ARG A 34 -2.70 -13.54 10.68
CA ARG A 34 -1.29 -13.94 10.52
C ARG A 34 -0.28 -13.11 11.31
N ASN A 35 -0.73 -12.12 12.10
CA ASN A 35 0.16 -11.20 12.83
C ASN A 35 1.22 -10.54 11.93
N ARG A 36 0.90 -10.36 10.63
CA ARG A 36 1.74 -9.68 9.64
C ARG A 36 1.18 -8.30 9.47
N ARG A 37 2.08 -7.31 9.44
CA ARG A 37 1.68 -5.95 9.15
C ARG A 37 1.31 -5.82 7.67
N SER A 38 0.35 -4.98 7.34
CA SER A 38 -0.06 -4.72 5.96
C SER A 38 0.16 -3.28 5.55
N ILE A 39 0.43 -3.08 4.25
CA ILE A 39 0.70 -1.79 3.64
C ILE A 39 -0.33 -1.56 2.52
N PHE A 40 -1.07 -0.47 2.60
CA PHE A 40 -1.88 0.01 1.49
C PHE A 40 -1.08 0.95 0.60
N LEU A 41 -1.08 0.70 -0.71
CA LEU A 41 -0.42 1.52 -1.71
C LEU A 41 -1.38 2.61 -2.21
N ALA A 42 -1.35 3.78 -1.58
CA ALA A 42 -2.14 4.92 -2.00
C ALA A 42 -1.39 5.82 -2.99
N GLY A 43 -2.14 6.56 -3.80
CA GLY A 43 -1.61 7.64 -4.64
C GLY A 43 -1.56 7.28 -6.11
N ASN A 44 -0.52 7.74 -6.80
CA ASN A 44 -0.42 7.59 -8.24
C ASN A 44 -0.29 6.12 -8.65
N MET A 45 -1.32 5.65 -9.34
CA MET A 45 -1.31 4.31 -9.89
C MET A 45 -0.60 4.36 -11.25
N ASP A 46 0.64 3.87 -11.26
CA ASP A 46 1.38 3.64 -12.50
C ASP A 46 1.18 2.17 -12.86
N HIS A 47 0.66 1.89 -14.05
CA HIS A 47 0.24 0.54 -14.48
C HIS A 47 1.42 -0.43 -14.47
N LYS A 48 1.68 -1.09 -13.33
CA LYS A 48 2.59 -2.23 -13.11
C LYS A 48 3.82 -2.28 -14.05
N GLN A 49 4.48 -1.13 -14.27
CA GLN A 49 5.70 -1.08 -15.08
C GLN A 49 6.87 -1.56 -14.23
N LYS A 50 7.78 -2.33 -14.84
CA LYS A 50 9.03 -2.73 -14.19
C LYS A 50 9.80 -1.46 -13.79
N GLY A 51 10.07 -1.29 -12.50
CA GLY A 51 10.70 -0.09 -11.95
C GLY A 51 9.73 0.97 -11.38
N SER A 52 8.42 0.70 -11.39
CA SER A 52 7.42 1.53 -10.70
C SER A 52 7.76 1.67 -9.20
N TRP A 53 7.25 2.73 -8.58
CA TRP A 53 7.42 2.93 -7.13
C TRP A 53 6.78 1.79 -6.33
N SER A 54 5.63 1.27 -6.77
CA SER A 54 4.96 0.13 -6.12
C SER A 54 5.81 -1.13 -6.16
N ALA A 55 6.50 -1.41 -7.29
CA ALA A 55 7.43 -2.52 -7.38
C ALA A 55 8.63 -2.37 -6.43
N LYS A 56 9.13 -1.14 -6.25
CA LYS A 56 10.20 -0.85 -5.28
C LYS A 56 9.74 -1.06 -3.84
N VAL A 57 8.53 -0.59 -3.49
CA VAL A 57 7.93 -0.84 -2.16
C VAL A 57 7.79 -2.34 -1.91
N ILE A 58 7.27 -3.10 -2.89
CA ILE A 58 7.11 -4.55 -2.74
C ILE A 58 8.48 -5.24 -2.51
N ALA A 59 9.53 -4.79 -3.21
CA ALA A 59 10.88 -5.33 -3.03
C ALA A 59 11.46 -5.04 -1.64
N GLU A 60 11.28 -3.83 -1.12
CA GLU A 60 11.81 -3.41 0.19
C GLU A 60 10.99 -3.97 1.37
N PHE A 61 9.67 -4.06 1.22
CA PHE A 61 8.74 -4.43 2.30
C PHE A 61 8.20 -5.87 2.19
N GLY A 62 8.85 -6.75 1.43
CA GLY A 62 8.37 -8.11 1.05
C GLY A 62 8.01 -9.10 2.17
N THR A 63 8.02 -8.68 3.44
CA THR A 63 7.45 -9.43 4.56
C THR A 63 6.01 -9.01 4.92
N HIS A 64 5.53 -7.87 4.42
CA HIS A 64 4.23 -7.27 4.69
C HIS A 64 3.18 -7.70 3.67
N ASP A 65 1.93 -7.84 4.09
CA ASP A 65 0.83 -8.00 3.13
C ASP A 65 0.61 -6.67 2.39
N ILE A 66 0.41 -6.72 1.07
CA ILE A 66 0.30 -5.53 0.23
C ILE A 66 -1.12 -5.40 -0.31
N PHE A 67 -1.76 -4.27 -0.07
CA PHE A 67 -3.03 -3.92 -0.69
C PHE A 67 -2.78 -2.91 -1.81
N ASP A 68 -2.91 -3.39 -3.04
CA ASP A 68 -2.68 -2.61 -4.26
C ASP A 68 -4.03 -2.27 -4.93
N PRO A 69 -4.48 -1.01 -4.86
CA PRO A 69 -5.73 -0.60 -5.51
C PRO A 69 -5.61 -0.50 -7.05
N THR A 70 -4.45 -0.76 -7.65
CA THR A 70 -4.26 -0.67 -9.10
C THR A 70 -5.15 -1.66 -9.84
N HIS A 71 -6.00 -1.14 -10.73
CA HIS A 71 -6.91 -1.94 -11.56
C HIS A 71 -6.59 -1.75 -13.04
N THR A 72 -6.23 -2.83 -13.74
CA THR A 72 -5.80 -2.79 -15.15
C THR A 72 -6.88 -2.19 -16.07
N HIS A 73 -8.15 -2.55 -15.84
CA HIS A 73 -9.29 -2.12 -16.65
C HIS A 73 -10.13 -1.05 -15.94
N TYR A 74 -9.49 -0.14 -15.19
CA TYR A 74 -10.19 0.85 -14.35
C TYR A 74 -11.24 1.66 -15.13
N HIS A 75 -10.92 2.06 -16.37
CA HIS A 75 -11.81 2.85 -17.23
C HIS A 75 -12.97 2.05 -17.85
N GLU A 76 -12.93 0.72 -17.78
CA GLU A 76 -13.95 -0.17 -18.33
C GLU A 76 -14.94 -0.64 -17.26
N LEU A 77 -14.71 -0.28 -15.99
CA LEU A 77 -15.59 -0.67 -14.88
C LEU A 77 -16.96 -0.02 -15.01
N ASN A 78 -18.02 -0.84 -14.98
CA ASN A 78 -19.38 -0.34 -14.85
C ASN A 78 -19.63 0.22 -13.44
N ALA A 79 -20.78 0.88 -13.24
CA ALA A 79 -21.12 1.53 -11.97
C ALA A 79 -21.10 0.57 -10.76
N ALA A 80 -21.54 -0.68 -10.93
CA ALA A 80 -21.55 -1.67 -9.85
C ALA A 80 -20.13 -2.15 -9.52
N GLN A 81 -19.33 -2.44 -10.53
CA GLN A 81 -17.92 -2.82 -10.37
C GLN A 81 -17.10 -1.69 -9.76
N MET A 82 -17.31 -0.45 -10.20
CA MET A 82 -16.69 0.73 -9.61
C MET A 82 -17.07 0.89 -8.13
N LYS A 83 -18.34 0.67 -7.78
CA LYS A 83 -18.80 0.71 -6.39
C LYS A 83 -18.13 -0.37 -5.54
N GLN A 84 -17.96 -1.58 -6.07
CA GLN A 84 -17.24 -2.66 -5.39
C GLN A 84 -15.76 -2.31 -5.22
N HIS A 85 -15.13 -1.79 -6.28
CA HIS A 85 -13.75 -1.33 -6.26
C HIS A 85 -13.51 -0.27 -5.18
N ILE A 86 -14.35 0.75 -5.12
CA ILE A 86 -14.28 1.81 -4.08
C ILE A 86 -14.51 1.23 -2.68
N LYS A 87 -15.50 0.36 -2.50
CA LYS A 87 -15.74 -0.29 -1.21
C LYS A 87 -14.54 -1.11 -0.73
N TRP A 88 -13.92 -1.85 -1.65
CA TRP A 88 -12.71 -2.61 -1.35
C TRP A 88 -11.57 -1.68 -0.95
N GLN A 89 -11.32 -0.60 -1.70
CA GLN A 89 -10.26 0.37 -1.36
C GLN A 89 -10.46 0.95 0.04
N LEU A 90 -11.69 1.33 0.39
CA LEU A 90 -12.00 1.88 1.71
C LEU A 90 -11.76 0.86 2.83
N ALA A 91 -12.15 -0.40 2.62
CA ALA A 91 -11.94 -1.46 3.59
C ALA A 91 -10.43 -1.79 3.74
N ALA A 92 -9.71 -1.87 2.63
CA ALA A 92 -8.27 -2.13 2.60
C ALA A 92 -7.48 -1.01 3.29
N LEU A 93 -7.84 0.25 3.03
CA LEU A 93 -7.31 1.42 3.73
C LEU A 93 -7.52 1.33 5.24
N GLN A 94 -8.73 1.03 5.68
CA GLN A 94 -9.06 0.93 7.11
C GLN A 94 -8.34 -0.23 7.80
N GLN A 95 -8.11 -1.32 7.08
CA GLN A 95 -7.45 -2.51 7.63
C GLN A 95 -5.93 -2.36 7.74
N SER A 96 -5.32 -1.43 7.00
CA SER A 96 -3.87 -1.39 6.88
C SER A 96 -3.17 -0.79 8.09
N ASP A 97 -2.07 -1.42 8.49
CA ASP A 97 -1.17 -0.88 9.52
C ASP A 97 -0.41 0.35 9.00
N PHE A 98 -0.06 0.33 7.71
CA PHE A 98 0.62 1.43 7.04
C PHE A 98 -0.07 1.82 5.75
N ILE A 99 -0.04 3.11 5.44
CA ILE A 99 -0.62 3.64 4.21
C ILE A 99 0.46 4.44 3.51
N LEU A 100 1.08 3.85 2.49
CA LEU A 100 2.12 4.48 1.70
C LEU A 100 1.44 5.28 0.60
N LEU A 101 1.38 6.59 0.79
CA LEU A 101 0.82 7.50 -0.20
C LEU A 101 1.93 8.12 -1.03
N ASN A 102 2.07 7.73 -2.31
CA ASN A 102 3.07 8.30 -3.21
C ASN A 102 2.44 9.18 -4.30
N PHE A 103 2.98 10.39 -4.45
CA PHE A 103 2.57 11.34 -5.50
C PHE A 103 3.68 11.47 -6.54
N LEU A 104 3.34 11.26 -7.81
CA LEU A 104 4.28 11.53 -8.91
C LEU A 104 4.29 13.03 -9.22
N LYS A 105 5.47 13.57 -9.54
CA LYS A 105 5.74 15.01 -9.76
C LYS A 105 4.76 15.71 -10.73
N ASN A 106 4.22 14.98 -11.71
CA ASN A 106 3.33 15.53 -12.75
C ASN A 106 1.87 15.08 -12.61
N SER A 107 1.48 14.54 -11.45
CA SER A 107 0.16 13.97 -11.23
C SER A 107 -0.89 15.00 -10.82
N LYS A 108 -2.05 14.98 -11.50
CA LYS A 108 -3.29 15.56 -11.00
C LYS A 108 -4.13 14.45 -10.35
N SER A 109 -3.83 14.06 -9.11
CA SER A 109 -4.59 13.01 -8.40
C SER A 109 -5.46 13.60 -7.28
N PRO A 110 -6.73 13.95 -7.56
CA PRO A 110 -7.66 14.45 -6.54
C PRO A 110 -8.13 13.37 -5.55
N ILE A 111 -8.11 12.09 -5.93
CA ILE A 111 -8.60 10.97 -5.09
C ILE A 111 -7.71 10.74 -3.86
N SER A 112 -6.42 11.07 -3.96
CA SER A 112 -5.45 10.94 -2.88
C SER A 112 -5.72 11.85 -1.67
N PHE A 113 -6.36 13.00 -1.85
CA PHE A 113 -6.53 13.98 -0.76
C PHE A 113 -7.70 13.63 0.16
N VAL A 114 -8.80 13.09 -0.41
CA VAL A 114 -9.94 12.60 0.38
C VAL A 114 -9.55 11.35 1.18
N ALA A 115 -8.76 10.46 0.57
CA ALA A 115 -8.17 9.32 1.27
C ALA A 115 -7.25 9.80 2.40
N LEU A 116 -6.31 10.71 2.14
CA LEU A 116 -5.40 11.28 3.15
C LEU A 116 -6.14 11.83 4.38
N ARG A 117 -7.17 12.67 4.17
CA ARG A 117 -7.97 13.28 5.25
C ARG A 117 -8.69 12.27 6.13
N LYS A 118 -9.03 11.10 5.58
CA LYS A 118 -9.74 10.04 6.29
C LYS A 118 -8.77 9.06 6.97
N CYS A 119 -7.62 8.81 6.35
CA CYS A 119 -6.56 7.93 6.86
C CYS A 119 -5.90 8.47 8.13
N ILE A 120 -5.60 9.77 8.16
CA ILE A 120 -4.95 10.44 9.29
C ILE A 120 -5.77 10.33 10.59
N LYS A 121 -7.09 10.11 10.49
CA LYS A 121 -7.98 9.95 11.65
C LYS A 121 -8.09 8.53 12.20
N TRP A 122 -7.66 7.50 11.45
CA TRP A 122 -8.00 6.11 11.76
C TRP A 122 -6.83 5.25 12.20
N ASN A 123 -5.74 5.22 11.42
CA ASN A 123 -4.53 4.45 11.74
C ASN A 123 -3.34 5.34 11.39
N SER A 124 -2.43 5.64 12.34
CA SER A 124 -1.26 6.51 12.13
C SER A 124 -0.49 6.16 10.85
N PRO A 125 -0.74 6.87 9.73
CA PRO A 125 -0.23 6.42 8.44
C PRO A 125 1.21 6.87 8.25
N MET A 126 2.01 6.08 7.53
CA MET A 126 3.36 6.45 7.10
C MET A 126 3.29 7.13 5.72
N ILE A 127 3.32 8.47 5.68
CA ILE A 127 3.14 9.22 4.43
C ILE A 127 4.48 9.42 3.72
N ILE A 128 4.56 9.13 2.41
CA ILE A 128 5.77 9.37 1.60
C ILE A 128 5.48 10.42 0.52
N CYS A 129 5.78 11.68 0.83
CA CYS A 129 5.45 12.82 0.01
C CYS A 129 6.73 13.49 -0.51
N PRO A 130 7.10 13.32 -1.79
CA PRO A 130 8.22 14.05 -2.38
C PRO A 130 8.02 15.56 -2.25
N LYS A 131 9.07 16.31 -1.94
CA LYS A 131 8.96 17.77 -1.69
C LYS A 131 8.55 18.55 -2.95
N GLU A 132 8.80 17.99 -4.13
CA GLU A 132 8.66 18.65 -5.42
C GLU A 132 7.23 18.61 -6.00
N ILE A 133 6.25 18.08 -5.26
CA ILE A 133 4.84 18.07 -5.69
C ILE A 133 4.10 19.35 -5.26
N TYR A 134 3.17 19.82 -6.09
CA TYR A 134 2.46 21.09 -5.85
C TYR A 134 1.59 21.10 -4.57
N ILE A 135 1.14 19.93 -4.09
CA ILE A 135 0.36 19.78 -2.84
C ILE A 135 1.22 19.44 -1.62
N SER A 136 2.54 19.43 -1.74
CA SER A 136 3.47 19.04 -0.68
C SER A 136 3.23 19.85 0.59
N SER A 137 3.14 21.18 0.45
CA SER A 137 2.89 22.11 1.56
C SER A 137 1.62 21.78 2.35
N ASP A 138 0.53 21.42 1.66
CA ASP A 138 -0.75 21.07 2.29
C ASP A 138 -0.65 19.74 3.03
N VAL A 139 -0.02 18.73 2.40
CA VAL A 139 0.18 17.40 3.00
C VAL A 139 1.06 17.48 4.25
N HIS A 140 2.18 18.21 4.20
CA HIS A 140 3.06 18.43 5.35
C HIS A 140 2.35 19.18 6.48
N THR A 141 1.58 20.22 6.15
CA THR A 141 0.80 20.98 7.15
C THR A 141 -0.22 20.09 7.84
N HIS A 142 -0.94 19.25 7.10
CA HIS A 142 -1.90 18.31 7.65
C HIS A 142 -1.21 17.24 8.51
N CYS A 143 -0.13 16.63 8.03
CA CYS A 143 0.59 15.62 8.80
C CYS A 143 1.13 16.17 10.13
N LYS A 144 1.63 17.41 10.13
CA LYS A 144 2.05 18.12 11.35
C LYS A 144 0.90 18.36 12.31
N GLN A 145 -0.29 18.75 11.82
CA GLN A 145 -1.47 18.97 12.65
C GLN A 145 -1.91 17.70 13.41
N TYR A 146 -1.69 16.52 12.85
CA TYR A 146 -2.14 15.24 13.42
C TYR A 146 -0.97 14.34 13.89
N ASN A 147 0.23 14.89 14.10
CA ASN A 147 1.42 14.14 14.52
C ASN A 147 1.69 12.87 13.69
N THR A 148 1.47 12.97 12.37
CA THR A 148 1.62 11.86 11.43
C THR A 148 3.04 11.87 10.83
N PRO A 149 3.79 10.75 10.87
CA PRO A 149 5.09 10.65 10.22
C PRO A 149 5.01 10.89 8.71
N ILE A 150 5.88 11.76 8.21
CA ILE A 150 5.99 12.09 6.78
C ILE A 150 7.45 12.06 6.33
N PHE A 151 7.69 11.38 5.22
CA PHE A 151 9.01 11.12 4.64
C PHE A 151 9.08 11.63 3.21
N SER A 152 10.26 12.02 2.75
CA SER A 152 10.43 12.53 1.38
C SER A 152 10.58 11.39 0.37
N ASN A 153 10.98 10.20 0.81
CA ASN A 153 11.19 9.02 -0.03
C ASN A 153 11.14 7.71 0.78
N ILE A 154 11.07 6.58 0.08
CA ILE A 154 11.00 5.23 0.66
C ILE A 154 12.21 4.86 1.52
N LYS A 155 13.42 5.36 1.21
CA LYS A 155 14.62 5.02 2.01
C LYS A 155 14.66 5.74 3.36
N GLU A 156 13.93 6.84 3.48
CA GLU A 156 13.84 7.63 4.72
C GLU A 156 12.80 7.06 5.69
N ALA A 157 11.81 6.31 5.16
CA ALA A 157 10.66 5.75 5.87
C ALA A 157 10.97 4.37 6.48
#